data_AF-A0A258X6W7-F1
#
_entry.id   AF-A0A258X6W7-F1
#
_cell.length_a   1.000
_cell.length_b   1.000
_cell.length_c   1.000
_cell.angle_alpha   90.00
_cell.angle_beta   90.00
_cell.angle_gamma   90.00
#
_symmetry.space_group_name_H-M   'P 1'
#
loop_
_entity.id
_entity.type
_entity.pdbx_description
1 polymer ?
#
loop_
_entity_poly.entity_id
_entity_poly.type
_entity_poly.pdbx_seq_one_letter_code
_entity_poly.pdbx_strand_id
1 'polypeptide(L)'
;MDLGSGTAFSIHCPAMLDLRAEVAEHFHGMLTAQDRGKPRLHVTVQNKVRRAESIALQQRLAAEFYPREFAFAGLALHHYRGGPWEDAGRWAFRGKRKA
;
A
#
# COMPACT_ATOMS: atom_id res chain seq x y z
N MET A 1 11.45 -3.07 2.82
CA MET A 1 10.55 -4.24 2.87
C MET A 1 10.75 -5.05 1.62
N ASP A 2 11.06 -6.33 1.79
CA ASP A 2 11.25 -7.27 0.69
C ASP A 2 9.90 -7.76 0.13
N LEU A 3 9.73 -7.67 -1.18
CA LEU A 3 8.57 -8.17 -1.93
C LEU A 3 8.92 -9.36 -2.85
N GLY A 4 10.13 -9.94 -2.71
CA GLY A 4 10.66 -10.96 -3.61
C GLY A 4 11.26 -10.34 -4.87
N SER A 5 10.41 -10.07 -5.87
CA SER A 5 10.78 -9.40 -7.14
C SER A 5 10.63 -7.88 -7.09
N GLY A 6 10.67 -7.30 -5.88
CA GLY A 6 10.50 -5.87 -5.63
C GLY A 6 10.92 -5.45 -4.24
N THR A 7 10.86 -4.15 -3.97
CA THR A 7 11.15 -3.54 -2.68
C THR A 7 10.21 -2.36 -2.39
N ALA A 8 9.98 -2.11 -1.12
CA ALA A 8 9.03 -1.11 -0.64
C ALA A 8 9.43 -0.50 0.71
N PHE A 9 8.85 0.64 1.05
CA PHE A 9 8.86 1.16 2.42
C PHE A 9 7.64 0.65 3.18
N SER A 10 7.83 0.09 4.37
CA SER A 10 6.73 -0.36 5.22
C SER A 10 6.07 0.82 5.94
N ILE A 11 4.76 0.78 6.06
CA ILE A 11 3.99 1.75 6.85
C ILE A 11 3.43 1.04 8.09
N HIS A 12 3.60 1.65 9.25
CA HIS A 12 2.93 1.23 10.48
C HIS A 12 1.78 2.19 10.79
N CYS A 13 0.54 1.72 10.64
CA CYS A 13 -0.65 2.50 10.96
C CYS A 13 -1.81 1.54 11.26
N PRO A 14 -2.06 1.21 12.55
CA PRO A 14 -3.17 0.34 12.94
C PRO A 14 -4.53 0.83 12.43
N ALA A 15 -4.82 2.13 12.54
CA ALA A 15 -6.10 2.70 12.10
C ALA A 15 -6.35 2.52 10.59
N MET A 16 -5.31 2.53 9.75
CA MET A 16 -5.45 2.23 8.32
C MET A 16 -5.71 0.75 8.04
N LEU A 17 -5.21 -0.15 8.90
CA LEU A 17 -5.54 -1.58 8.81
C LEU A 17 -7.01 -1.83 9.18
N ASP A 18 -7.53 -1.12 10.18
CA ASP A 18 -8.94 -1.18 10.57
C ASP A 18 -9.85 -0.67 9.43
N LEU A 19 -9.53 0.50 8.86
CA LEU A 19 -10.25 1.03 7.70
C LEU A 19 -10.23 0.06 6.51
N ARG A 20 -9.08 -0.59 6.25
CA ARG A 20 -9.00 -1.61 5.22
C ARG A 20 -9.86 -2.84 5.57
N ALA A 21 -9.92 -3.26 6.83
CA ALA A 21 -10.79 -4.36 7.22
C ALA A 21 -12.27 -4.02 6.97
N GLU A 22 -12.70 -2.80 7.30
CA GLU A 22 -14.06 -2.31 7.01
C GLU A 22 -14.37 -2.33 5.50
N VAL A 23 -13.44 -1.83 4.67
CA VAL A 23 -13.60 -1.88 3.21
C VAL A 23 -13.68 -3.32 2.72
N ALA A 24 -12.81 -4.22 3.21
CA ALA A 24 -12.80 -5.61 2.78
C ALA A 24 -14.11 -6.33 3.13
N GLU A 25 -14.69 -6.05 4.30
CA GLU A 25 -15.98 -6.58 4.71
C GLU A 25 -17.12 -6.09 3.81
N HIS A 26 -17.10 -4.82 3.40
CA HIS A 26 -18.10 -4.29 2.47
C HIS A 26 -18.09 -5.00 1.10
N PHE A 27 -16.92 -5.49 0.68
CA PHE A 27 -16.75 -6.28 -0.55
C PHE A 27 -16.75 -7.79 -0.31
N HIS A 28 -17.28 -8.25 0.82
CA HIS A 28 -17.34 -9.68 1.14
C HIS A 28 -17.97 -10.48 -0.03
N GLY A 29 -17.38 -11.63 -0.34
CA GLY A 29 -17.80 -12.48 -1.46
C GLY A 29 -17.28 -12.04 -2.83
N MET A 30 -16.89 -10.76 -3.01
CA MET A 30 -16.32 -10.26 -4.28
C MET A 30 -14.78 -10.31 -4.30
N LEU A 31 -14.15 -10.46 -3.14
CA LEU A 31 -12.69 -10.44 -2.99
C LEU A 31 -12.03 -11.76 -3.41
N THR A 32 -10.90 -11.65 -4.12
CA THR A 32 -10.00 -12.79 -4.39
C THR A 32 -9.28 -13.24 -3.12
N ALA A 33 -8.63 -14.41 -3.14
CA ALA A 33 -7.84 -14.88 -2.01
C ALA A 33 -6.73 -13.88 -1.61
N GLN A 34 -6.12 -13.20 -2.58
CA GLN A 34 -5.11 -12.18 -2.35
C GLN A 34 -5.70 -10.95 -1.64
N ASP A 35 -6.92 -10.56 -1.98
CA ASP A 35 -7.57 -9.37 -1.41
C ASP A 35 -8.15 -9.62 -0.02
N ARG A 36 -8.48 -10.87 0.35
CA ARG A 36 -9.03 -11.19 1.67
C ARG A 36 -8.01 -11.07 2.80
N GLY A 37 -6.73 -11.26 2.51
CA GLY A 37 -5.67 -11.23 3.51
C GLY A 37 -5.53 -9.86 4.20
N LYS A 38 -5.04 -9.87 5.44
CA LYS A 38 -4.57 -8.66 6.10
C LYS A 38 -3.29 -8.17 5.39
N PRO A 39 -3.29 -6.98 4.78
CA PRO A 39 -2.14 -6.52 4.03
C PRO A 39 -1.01 -6.09 4.96
N ARG A 40 0.20 -6.17 4.44
CA ARG A 40 1.34 -5.44 4.98
C ARG A 40 1.34 -4.07 4.32
N LEU A 41 0.98 -3.00 5.04
CA LEU A 41 0.94 -1.66 4.45
C LEU A 41 2.33 -1.23 4.00
N HIS A 42 2.44 -0.77 2.75
CA HIS A 42 3.71 -0.34 2.18
C HIS A 42 3.53 0.61 1.00
N VAL A 43 4.59 1.36 0.70
CA VAL A 43 4.74 2.10 -0.56
C VAL A 43 5.74 1.34 -1.42
N THR A 44 5.26 0.76 -2.51
CA THR A 44 6.11 0.08 -3.49
C THR A 44 7.06 1.08 -4.14
N VAL A 45 8.36 0.81 -4.07
CA VAL A 45 9.38 1.60 -4.79
C VAL A 45 9.70 0.94 -6.13
N GLN A 46 9.76 -0.40 -6.14
CA GLN A 46 10.06 -1.19 -7.33
C GLN A 46 9.35 -2.54 -7.24
N ASN A 47 8.89 -3.07 -8.36
CA ASN A 47 8.32 -4.41 -8.46
C ASN A 47 8.57 -5.00 -9.86
N LYS A 48 8.40 -6.31 -10.02
CA LYS A 48 8.57 -7.07 -11.28
C LYS A 48 9.98 -6.99 -11.86
N VAL A 49 11.00 -6.92 -11.01
CA VAL A 49 12.42 -6.94 -11.40
C VAL A 49 13.09 -8.25 -11.02
N ARG A 50 14.31 -8.48 -11.52
CA ARG A 50 15.09 -9.64 -11.08
C ARG A 50 15.42 -9.49 -9.59
N ARG A 51 15.50 -10.61 -8.89
CA ARG A 51 15.75 -10.65 -7.45
C ARG A 51 17.03 -9.92 -7.03
N ALA A 52 18.10 -10.02 -7.82
CA ALA A 52 19.35 -9.32 -7.54
C ALA A 52 19.18 -7.79 -7.56
N GLU A 53 18.37 -7.28 -8.49
CA GLU A 53 18.09 -5.84 -8.62
C GLU A 53 17.28 -5.31 -7.44
N SER A 54 16.28 -6.08 -6.98
CA SER A 54 15.48 -5.70 -5.80
C SER A 54 16.32 -5.68 -4.52
N ILE A 55 17.21 -6.66 -4.32
CA ILE A 55 18.14 -6.70 -3.17
C ILE A 55 19.08 -5.49 -3.21
N ALA A 56 19.71 -5.22 -4.35
CA ALA A 56 20.65 -4.11 -4.49
C ALA A 56 19.98 -2.75 -4.21
N LEU A 57 18.77 -2.52 -4.72
CA LEU A 57 18.02 -1.29 -4.42
C LEU A 57 17.62 -1.24 -2.95
N GLN A 58 17.16 -2.36 -2.36
CA GLN A 58 16.78 -2.39 -0.95
C GLN A 58 17.93 -2.02 -0.03
N GLN A 59 19.15 -2.52 -0.29
CA GLN A 59 20.34 -2.18 0.51
C GLN A 59 20.68 -0.69 0.43
N ARG A 60 20.64 -0.10 -0.77
CA ARG A 60 20.87 1.34 -0.95
C ARG A 60 19.84 2.18 -0.22
N LEU A 61 18.55 1.89 -0.41
CA LEU A 61 17.47 2.61 0.26
C LEU A 61 17.56 2.48 1.78
N ALA A 62 17.96 1.32 2.30
CA ALA A 62 18.11 1.13 3.75
C ALA A 62 19.19 2.03 4.37
N ALA A 63 20.28 2.30 3.63
CA ALA A 63 21.35 3.19 4.10
C ALA A 63 20.93 4.67 4.13
N GLU A 64 20.00 5.07 3.26
CA GLU A 64 19.55 6.45 3.10
C GLU A 64 18.20 6.74 3.78
N PHE A 65 17.52 5.70 4.29
CA PHE A 65 16.18 5.85 4.83
C PHE A 65 16.19 6.41 6.25
N TYR A 66 15.27 7.34 6.49
CA TYR A 66 14.98 7.89 7.80
C TYR A 66 13.46 7.84 8.00
N PRO A 67 12.99 7.28 9.13
CA PRO A 67 11.57 7.23 9.45
C PRO A 67 10.98 8.64 9.48
N ARG A 68 9.79 8.77 8.89
CA ARG A 68 9.04 10.03 8.87
C ARG A 68 7.59 9.75 9.23
N GLU A 69 7.04 10.63 10.04
CA GLU A 69 5.61 10.70 10.25
C GLU A 69 4.95 11.43 9.08
N PHE A 70 3.75 10.99 8.72
CA PHE A 70 2.91 11.67 7.74
C PHE A 70 1.45 11.34 8.03
N ALA A 71 0.55 12.16 7.47
CA ALA A 71 -0.87 11.92 7.51
C ALA A 71 -1.37 11.45 6.14
N PHE A 72 -2.26 10.46 6.11
CA PHE A 72 -3.02 10.14 4.91
C PHE A 72 -4.05 11.25 4.66
N ALA A 73 -4.07 11.81 3.46
CA ALA A 73 -5.02 12.87 3.12
C ALA A 73 -6.44 12.35 2.82
N GLY A 74 -6.56 11.07 2.45
CA GLY A 74 -7.81 10.46 2.02
C GLY A 74 -7.61 9.13 1.29
N LEU A 75 -8.67 8.65 0.65
CA LEU A 75 -8.67 7.49 -0.23
C LEU A 75 -8.88 7.92 -1.69
N ALA A 76 -8.30 7.16 -2.62
CA ALA A 76 -8.54 7.29 -4.04
C ALA A 76 -8.92 5.93 -4.62
N LEU A 77 -9.89 5.92 -5.54
CA LEU A 77 -10.34 4.75 -6.28
C LEU A 77 -9.83 4.85 -7.71
N HIS A 78 -9.38 3.72 -8.25
CA HIS A 78 -8.93 3.63 -9.63
C HIS A 78 -9.47 2.38 -10.29
N HIS A 79 -9.77 2.46 -11.59
CA HIS A 79 -10.01 1.30 -12.41
C HIS A 79 -8.68 0.78 -12.99
N TYR A 80 -8.42 -0.51 -12.82
CA TYR A 80 -7.29 -1.20 -13.45
C TYR A 80 -7.78 -2.21 -14.46
N ARG A 81 -7.83 -1.81 -15.74
CA ARG A 81 -8.32 -2.61 -16.88
C ARG A 81 -7.16 -3.02 -17.80
N GLY A 82 -6.11 -3.59 -17.23
CA GLY A 82 -4.86 -3.89 -17.94
C GLY A 82 -3.80 -2.79 -17.90
N GLY A 83 -4.15 -1.61 -17.37
CA GLY A 83 -3.26 -0.47 -17.17
C GLY A 83 -3.35 0.58 -18.29
N PRO A 84 -2.98 1.85 -18.05
CA PRO A 84 -2.64 2.48 -16.75
C PRO A 84 -3.84 2.56 -15.78
N TRP A 85 -3.62 3.07 -14.57
CA TRP A 85 -4.71 3.33 -13.62
C TRP A 85 -5.54 4.52 -14.08
N GLU A 86 -6.85 4.31 -14.19
CA GLU A 86 -7.83 5.36 -14.51
C GLU A 86 -8.46 5.87 -13.21
N ASP A 87 -8.45 7.19 -12.97
CA ASP A 87 -9.03 7.79 -11.76
C ASP A 87 -10.56 7.61 -11.76
N ALA A 88 -11.10 7.16 -10.63
CA ALA A 88 -12.52 6.90 -10.44
C ALA A 88 -13.12 7.68 -9.26
N GLY A 89 -12.29 8.42 -8.51
CA GLY A 89 -12.76 9.23 -7.39
C GLY A 89 -11.75 9.37 -6.26
N ARG A 90 -11.89 10.45 -5.50
CA ARG A 90 -11.04 10.78 -4.34
C ARG A 90 -11.88 11.34 -3.21
N TRP A 91 -11.64 10.85 -1.99
CA TRP A 91 -12.35 11.25 -0.79
C TRP A 91 -11.36 11.64 0.30
N ALA A 92 -11.34 12.93 0.64
CA ALA A 92 -10.50 13.44 1.72
C ALA A 92 -11.01 12.96 3.07
N PHE A 93 -10.10 12.62 3.98
CA PHE A 93 -10.47 12.38 5.37
C PHE A 93 -10.82 13.72 6.04
N ARG A 94 -12.03 13.82 6.57
CA ARG A 94 -12.56 15.01 7.28
C ARG A 94 -12.93 14.73 8.74
N GLY A 95 -12.66 13.51 9.19
CA GLY A 95 -12.93 13.08 10.56
C GLY A 95 -11.96 13.71 11.56
N LYS A 96 -12.40 13.82 12.82
CA LYS A 96 -11.58 14.36 13.93
C LYS A 96 -10.66 13.31 14.57
N ARG A 97 -10.80 12.03 14.20
CA ARG A 97 -10.03 10.92 14.75
C ARG A 97 -8.61 10.92 14.15
N LYS A 98 -7.60 11.04 15.01
CA LYS A 98 -6.20 10.82 14.61
C LYS A 98 -5.92 9.32 14.57
N ALA A 99 -5.07 8.92 13.63
CA ALA A 99 -4.60 7.54 13.45
C ALA A 99 -3.57 7.15 14.53
#